data_AF-A0A914SMY6-F1
#
_entry.id   AF-A0A914SMY6-F1
#
_cell.length_a   1.000
_cell.length_b   1.000
_cell.length_c   1.000
_cell.angle_alpha   90.00
_cell.angle_beta   90.00
_cell.angle_gamma   90.00
#
_symmetry.space_group_name_H-M   'P 1'
#
loop_
_entity.id
_entity.type
_entity.pdbx_description
1 polymer ?
#
loop_
_entity_poly.entity_id
_entity_poly.type
_entity_poly.pdbx_seq_one_letter_code
_entity_poly.pdbx_strand_id
1 'polypeptide(L)'
;MSEIQTFEASQIFSMIAVSCLWGITNPFISRGTKTSIPVSSDISLLLKPFYELKNFIQNWRFSIPFLFNQLASILFMVLVVNLPLSMTVVCVNSLTFVITALTGAALGEAPLSKNTMLGTFLVLIGVILITV
;
A
#
# COMPACT_ATOMS: atom_id res chain seq x y z
N MET A 1 -12.81 29.79 11.25
CA MET A 1 -12.92 29.42 9.82
C MET A 1 -11.57 28.99 9.24
N SER A 2 -10.49 29.76 9.45
CA SER A 2 -9.13 29.40 8.98
C SER A 2 -8.57 28.12 9.61
N GLU A 3 -8.70 27.93 10.92
CA GLU A 3 -8.18 26.74 11.63
C GLU A 3 -8.85 25.43 11.20
N ILE A 4 -10.18 25.47 10.96
CA ILE A 4 -10.95 24.32 10.46
C ILE A 4 -10.46 23.94 9.07
N GLN A 5 -10.25 24.92 8.19
CA GLN A 5 -9.77 24.67 6.83
C GLN A 5 -8.33 24.14 6.79
N THR A 6 -7.46 24.56 7.71
CA THR A 6 -6.11 24.01 7.84
C THR A 6 -6.10 22.57 8.37
N PHE A 7 -7.06 22.21 9.23
CA PHE A 7 -7.20 20.87 9.77
C PHE A 7 -7.64 19.86 8.69
N GLU A 8 -8.66 20.22 7.91
CA GLU A 8 -9.14 19.42 6.76
C GLU A 8 -8.03 19.20 5.70
N ALA A 9 -7.26 20.24 5.38
CA ALA A 9 -6.16 20.13 4.42
C ALA A 9 -5.06 19.16 4.89
N SER A 10 -4.72 19.18 6.19
CA SER A 10 -3.74 18.28 6.79
C SER A 10 -4.18 16.80 6.71
N GLN A 11 -5.47 16.56 6.91
CA GLN A 11 -6.07 15.24 6.85
C GLN A 11 -6.08 14.66 5.43
N ILE A 12 -6.50 15.46 4.45
CA ILE A 12 -6.45 15.07 3.02
C ILE A 12 -5.02 14.78 2.59
N PHE A 13 -4.07 15.65 2.98
CA PHE A 13 -2.64 15.41 2.70
C PHE A 13 -2.17 14.08 3.31
N SER A 14 -2.57 13.79 4.54
CA SER A 14 -2.22 12.55 5.22
C SER A 14 -2.85 11.33 4.54
N MET A 15 -4.10 11.41 4.05
CA MET A 15 -4.73 10.34 3.27
C MET A 15 -3.96 10.07 1.98
N ILE A 16 -3.57 11.12 1.27
CA ILE A 16 -2.77 11.01 0.04
C ILE A 16 -1.41 10.39 0.37
N ALA A 17 -0.74 10.84 1.44
CA ALA A 17 0.55 10.32 1.84
C ALA A 17 0.51 8.81 2.19
N VAL A 18 -0.49 8.37 2.96
CA VAL A 18 -0.70 6.94 3.26
C VAL A 18 -0.95 6.14 1.98
N SER A 19 -1.82 6.66 1.11
CA SER A 19 -2.16 6.00 -0.15
C SER A 19 -0.95 5.88 -1.08
N CYS A 20 -0.09 6.90 -1.12
CA CYS A 20 1.18 6.88 -1.84
C CYS A 20 2.13 5.85 -1.26
N LEU A 21 2.32 5.81 0.06
CA LEU A 21 3.21 4.87 0.71
C LEU A 21 2.78 3.42 0.44
N TRP A 22 1.52 3.07 0.64
CA TRP A 22 1.03 1.74 0.31
C TRP A 22 1.08 1.46 -1.20
N GLY A 23 0.59 2.40 -2.01
CA GLY A 23 0.51 2.22 -3.46
C GLY A 23 1.86 2.00 -4.11
N ILE A 24 2.90 2.70 -3.64
CA ILE A 24 4.27 2.52 -4.13
C ILE A 24 4.87 1.24 -3.59
N THR A 25 4.77 0.97 -2.28
CA THR A 25 5.44 -0.19 -1.67
C THR A 25 4.88 -1.52 -2.15
N ASN A 26 3.58 -1.61 -2.47
CA ASN A 26 2.92 -2.86 -2.87
C ASN A 26 3.58 -3.56 -4.09
N PRO A 27 3.83 -2.88 -5.23
CA PRO A 27 4.55 -3.49 -6.34
C PRO A 27 6.00 -3.87 -6.02
N PHE A 28 6.72 -3.06 -5.22
CA PHE A 28 8.08 -3.40 -4.80
C PHE A 28 8.11 -4.65 -3.92
N ILE A 29 7.18 -4.79 -2.99
CA ILE A 29 7.00 -6.00 -2.17
C ILE A 29 6.76 -7.21 -3.08
N SER A 30 5.83 -7.10 -4.04
CA SER A 30 5.51 -8.16 -5.01
C SER A 30 6.71 -8.59 -5.87
N ARG A 31 7.64 -7.67 -6.17
CA ARG A 31 8.91 -7.99 -6.84
C ARG A 31 9.93 -8.61 -5.90
N GLY A 32 10.00 -8.12 -4.67
CA GLY A 32 10.86 -8.65 -3.62
C GLY A 32 10.56 -10.11 -3.32
N THR A 33 9.29 -10.52 -3.29
CA THR A 33 8.89 -11.92 -3.05
C THR A 33 9.34 -12.85 -4.16
N LYS A 34 9.37 -12.42 -5.42
CA LYS A 34 9.88 -13.23 -6.54
C LYS A 34 11.38 -13.48 -6.47
N THR A 35 12.11 -12.66 -5.70
CA THR A 35 13.57 -12.75 -5.54
C THR A 35 13.95 -13.51 -4.26
N SER A 36 12.98 -13.97 -3.46
CA SER A 36 13.26 -14.68 -2.22
C SER A 36 13.79 -16.09 -2.51
N ILE A 37 14.81 -16.49 -1.76
CA ILE A 37 15.37 -17.84 -1.85
C ILE A 37 14.45 -18.75 -1.03
N PRO A 38 13.85 -19.80 -1.64
CA PRO A 38 13.02 -20.73 -0.91
C PRO A 38 13.87 -21.47 0.12
N VAL A 39 13.37 -21.58 1.36
CA VAL A 39 14.02 -22.36 2.41
C VAL A 39 13.78 -23.84 2.12
N SER A 40 14.85 -24.65 2.12
CA SER A 40 14.79 -26.08 1.83
C SER A 40 13.79 -26.80 2.76
N SER A 41 13.05 -27.75 2.20
CA SER A 41 12.08 -28.58 2.94
C SER A 41 12.71 -29.48 4.00
N ASP A 42 14.02 -29.72 3.92
CA ASP A 42 14.75 -30.63 4.80
C ASP A 42 15.13 -30.00 6.15
N ILE A 43 14.87 -28.71 6.35
CA ILE A 43 15.13 -28.02 7.62
C ILE A 43 14.08 -28.41 8.65
N SER A 44 14.50 -28.62 9.89
CA SER A 44 13.59 -28.91 11.01
C SER A 44 12.53 -27.81 11.17
N LEU A 45 11.30 -28.21 11.49
CA LEU A 45 10.15 -27.31 11.68
C LEU A 45 10.43 -26.17 12.67
N LEU A 46 11.26 -26.42 13.69
CA LEU A 46 11.62 -25.43 14.70
C LEU A 46 12.63 -24.39 14.20
N LEU A 47 13.49 -24.75 13.25
CA LEU A 47 14.50 -23.84 12.69
C LEU A 47 14.01 -23.09 11.45
N LYS A 48 13.04 -23.65 10.72
CA LYS A 48 12.44 -23.05 9.54
C LYS A 48 12.06 -21.56 9.71
N PRO A 49 11.34 -21.12 10.77
CA PRO A 49 11.00 -19.70 10.92
C PRO A 49 12.24 -18.79 11.10
N PHE A 50 13.32 -19.29 11.70
CA PHE A 50 14.56 -18.51 11.83
C PHE A 50 15.25 -18.30 10.48
N TYR A 51 15.27 -19.33 9.62
CA TYR A 51 15.83 -19.21 8.27
C TYR A 51 14.95 -18.34 7.36
N GLU A 52 13.63 -18.44 7.47
CA GLU A 52 12.71 -17.57 6.76
C GLU A 52 12.86 -16.11 7.20
N LEU A 53 12.99 -15.85 8.52
CA LEU A 53 13.24 -14.51 9.04
C LEU A 53 14.60 -13.97 8.56
N LYS A 54 15.63 -14.81 8.53
CA LYS A 54 16.95 -14.43 7.99
C LYS A 54 16.84 -14.08 6.50
N ASN A 55 16.20 -14.91 5.69
CA ASN A 55 16.00 -14.65 4.26
C ASN A 55 15.15 -13.41 4.02
N PHE A 56 14.14 -13.18 4.87
CA PHE A 56 13.35 -11.96 4.88
C PHE A 56 14.26 -10.75 5.06
N ILE A 57 15.03 -10.67 6.15
CA ILE A 57 15.88 -9.52 6.49
C ILE A 57 16.97 -9.29 5.43
N GLN A 58 17.53 -10.36 4.89
CA GLN A 58 18.57 -10.28 3.84
C GLN A 58 18.02 -9.77 2.50
N ASN A 59 16.73 -9.99 2.22
CA ASN A 59 16.09 -9.49 1.01
C ASN A 59 15.70 -8.01 1.18
N TRP A 60 16.69 -7.12 1.10
CA TRP A 60 16.49 -5.67 1.23
C TRP A 60 15.45 -5.11 0.24
N ARG A 61 15.32 -5.71 -0.94
CA ARG A 61 14.34 -5.36 -1.98
C ARG A 61 12.90 -5.65 -1.55
N PHE A 62 12.72 -6.51 -0.55
CA PHE A 62 11.45 -6.79 0.11
C PHE A 62 11.34 -6.04 1.44
N SER A 63 12.33 -6.15 2.34
CA SER A 63 12.22 -5.64 3.71
C SER A 63 12.08 -4.13 3.79
N ILE A 64 12.80 -3.38 2.95
CA ILE A 64 12.72 -1.92 2.97
C ILE A 64 11.30 -1.46 2.57
N PRO A 65 10.74 -1.87 1.41
CA PRO A 65 9.35 -1.58 1.08
C PRO A 65 8.35 -2.05 2.14
N PHE A 66 8.57 -3.23 2.73
CA PHE A 66 7.71 -3.76 3.79
C PHE A 66 7.72 -2.87 5.04
N LEU A 67 8.88 -2.37 5.48
CA LEU A 67 8.97 -1.46 6.61
C LEU A 67 8.17 -0.17 6.36
N PHE A 68 8.32 0.43 5.18
CA PHE A 68 7.53 1.61 4.80
C PHE A 68 6.04 1.31 4.74
N ASN A 69 5.65 0.13 4.28
CA ASN A 69 4.26 -0.33 4.26
C ASN A 69 3.68 -0.40 5.70
N GLN A 70 4.45 -0.91 6.66
CA GLN A 70 4.03 -0.96 8.07
C GLN A 70 3.95 0.43 8.72
N LEU A 71 4.86 1.34 8.36
CA LEU A 71 4.76 2.74 8.81
C LEU A 71 3.48 3.41 8.28
N ALA A 72 3.10 3.13 7.03
CA ALA A 72 1.84 3.62 6.47
C ALA A 72 0.62 3.09 7.23
N SER A 73 0.64 1.83 7.68
CA SER A 73 -0.42 1.26 8.52
C SER A 73 -0.56 1.98 9.87
N ILE A 74 0.55 2.40 10.49
CA ILE A 74 0.52 3.20 11.73
C ILE A 74 -0.10 4.57 11.45
N LEU A 75 0.32 5.24 10.37
CA LEU A 75 -0.25 6.53 9.96
C LEU A 75 -1.75 6.41 9.67
N PHE A 76 -2.17 5.35 8.99
CA PHE A 76 -3.58 5.08 8.69
C PHE A 76 -4.43 4.88 9.94
N MET A 77 -3.93 4.13 10.93
CA MET A 77 -4.59 3.96 12.22
C MET A 77 -4.85 5.31 12.90
N VAL A 78 -3.86 6.20 12.93
CA VAL A 78 -4.01 7.56 13.47
C VAL A 78 -5.08 8.34 12.69
N LEU A 79 -5.12 8.18 11.37
CA LEU A 79 -6.04 8.88 10.49
C LEU A 79 -7.49 8.48 10.72
N VAL A 80 -7.77 7.17 10.83
CA VAL A 80 -9.10 6.60 11.05
C VAL A 80 -9.68 6.97 12.43
N VAL A 81 -8.84 7.24 13.44
CA VAL A 81 -9.31 7.72 14.75
C VAL A 81 -9.82 9.16 14.69
N ASN A 82 -9.34 9.97 13.74
CA ASN A 82 -9.62 11.41 13.66
C ASN A 82 -10.64 11.79 12.57
N LEU A 83 -11.12 10.83 11.77
CA LEU A 83 -11.96 11.07 10.59
C LEU A 83 -13.07 10.03 10.48
N PRO A 84 -14.14 10.32 9.72
CA PRO A 84 -15.16 9.32 9.42
C PRO A 84 -14.53 8.09 8.76
N LEU A 85 -14.64 6.95 9.44
CA LEU A 85 -13.98 5.70 9.06
C LEU A 85 -14.37 5.25 7.64
N SER A 86 -15.65 5.34 7.29
CA SER A 86 -16.16 4.96 5.96
C SER A 86 -15.50 5.78 4.84
N MET A 87 -15.47 7.11 4.99
CA MET A 87 -14.85 8.00 4.01
C MET A 87 -13.35 7.74 3.88
N THR A 88 -12.65 7.64 5.02
CA THR A 88 -11.20 7.45 5.08
C THR A 88 -10.79 6.15 4.40
N VAL A 89 -11.44 5.04 4.76
CA VAL A 89 -11.13 3.71 4.22
C VAL A 89 -11.40 3.68 2.72
N VAL A 90 -12.52 4.22 2.27
CA VAL A 90 -12.86 4.25 0.84
C VAL A 90 -11.85 5.08 0.05
N CYS A 91 -11.54 6.30 0.50
CA CYS A 91 -10.63 7.20 -0.21
C CYS A 91 -9.20 6.63 -0.26
N VAL A 92 -8.67 6.19 0.89
CA VAL A 92 -7.29 5.67 0.97
C VAL A 92 -7.13 4.39 0.15
N ASN A 93 -8.04 3.43 0.26
CA ASN A 93 -7.94 2.17 -0.50
C ASN A 93 -8.03 2.41 -2.00
N SER A 94 -8.94 3.29 -2.42
CA SER A 94 -9.14 3.63 -3.82
C SER A 94 -7.91 4.30 -4.43
N LEU A 95 -7.35 5.29 -3.73
CA LEU A 95 -6.15 5.99 -4.18
C LEU A 95 -4.93 5.06 -4.15
N THR A 96 -4.80 4.22 -3.12
CA THR A 96 -3.77 3.17 -3.03
C THR A 96 -3.81 2.26 -4.26
N PHE A 97 -5.01 1.84 -4.69
CA PHE A 97 -5.18 0.99 -5.86
C PHE A 97 -4.70 1.67 -7.15
N VAL A 98 -5.10 2.93 -7.37
CA VAL A 98 -4.67 3.73 -8.54
C VAL A 98 -3.15 3.87 -8.55
N ILE A 99 -2.54 4.23 -7.41
CA ILE A 99 -1.09 4.41 -7.30
C ILE A 99 -0.35 3.07 -7.46
N THR A 100 -0.90 1.97 -6.96
CA THR A 100 -0.36 0.61 -7.17
C THR A 100 -0.32 0.29 -8.65
N ALA A 101 -1.41 0.54 -9.36
CA ALA A 101 -1.50 0.34 -10.81
C ALA A 101 -0.46 1.17 -11.57
N LEU A 102 -0.35 2.47 -11.25
CA LEU A 102 0.64 3.37 -11.87
C LEU A 102 2.08 2.96 -11.57
N THR A 103 2.37 2.60 -10.32
CA THR A 103 3.70 2.18 -9.89
C THR A 103 4.08 0.86 -10.56
N GLY A 104 3.18 -0.13 -10.62
CA GLY A 104 3.41 -1.39 -11.32
C GLY A 104 3.71 -1.18 -12.81
N ALA A 105 2.93 -0.32 -13.48
CA ALA A 105 3.17 0.06 -14.87
C ALA A 105 4.53 0.75 -15.08
N ALA A 106 4.88 1.74 -14.25
CA ALA A 106 6.16 2.45 -14.30
C ALA A 106 7.36 1.52 -14.06
N LEU A 107 7.15 0.48 -13.26
CA LEU A 107 8.13 -0.53 -12.96
C LEU A 107 8.30 -1.55 -14.12
N GLY A 108 7.44 -1.54 -15.14
CA GLY A 108 7.48 -2.43 -16.30
C GLY A 108 6.72 -3.74 -16.11
N GLU A 109 5.75 -3.78 -15.18
CA GLU A 109 4.81 -4.90 -15.11
C GLU A 109 3.89 -4.91 -16.33
N ALA A 110 3.32 -6.08 -16.64
CA ALA A 110 2.43 -6.23 -17.78
C ALA A 110 1.31 -5.16 -17.75
N PRO A 111 0.92 -4.61 -18.91
CA PRO A 111 -0.10 -3.58 -18.95
C PRO A 111 -1.37 -4.08 -18.27
N LEU A 112 -2.00 -3.19 -17.49
CA LEU A 112 -3.23 -3.50 -16.78
C LEU A 112 -4.28 -4.03 -17.76
N SER A 113 -4.96 -5.10 -17.38
CA SER A 113 -6.05 -5.63 -18.21
C SER A 113 -7.13 -4.56 -18.40
N LYS A 114 -7.88 -4.62 -19.51
CA LYS A 114 -9.00 -3.69 -19.77
C LYS A 114 -10.01 -3.68 -18.61
N ASN A 115 -10.21 -4.82 -17.96
CA ASN A 115 -11.09 -4.97 -16.80
C ASN A 115 -10.51 -4.25 -15.56
N THR A 116 -9.20 -4.31 -15.35
CA THR A 116 -8.52 -3.61 -14.25
C THR A 116 -8.56 -2.09 -14.46
N MET A 117 -8.39 -1.63 -15.71
CA MET A 117 -8.54 -0.20 -16.04
C MET A 117 -9.96 0.29 -15.79
N LEU A 118 -10.97 -0.48 -16.21
CA LEU A 118 -12.38 -0.16 -15.95
C LEU A 118 -12.67 -0.14 -14.45
N GLY A 119 -12.18 -1.13 -13.69
CA GLY A 119 -12.28 -1.15 -12.24
C GLY A 119 -11.62 0.08 -11.59
N THR A 120 -10.44 0.48 -12.05
CA THR A 120 -9.75 1.70 -11.60
C THR A 120 -10.59 2.95 -11.85
N PHE A 121 -11.21 3.04 -13.03
CA PHE A 121 -12.10 4.15 -13.37
C PHE A 121 -13.37 4.19 -12.49
N LEU A 122 -14.01 3.04 -12.25
CA LEU A 122 -15.17 2.96 -11.34
C LEU A 122 -14.79 3.37 -9.90
N VAL A 123 -13.63 2.93 -9.43
CA VAL A 123 -13.08 3.30 -8.12
C VAL A 123 -12.90 4.81 -8.02
N LEU A 124 -12.32 5.45 -9.04
CA LEU A 124 -12.18 6.92 -9.10
C LEU A 124 -13.52 7.64 -9.04
N ILE A 125 -14.54 7.16 -9.78
CA ILE A 125 -15.90 7.70 -9.71
C ILE A 125 -16.46 7.56 -8.29
N GLY A 126 -16.30 6.39 -7.66
CA GLY A 126 -16.78 6.13 -6.30
C GLY A 126 -16.16 7.09 -5.27
N VAL A 127 -14.85 7.38 -5.39
CA VAL A 127 -14.19 8.36 -4.53
C VAL A 127 -14.79 9.75 -4.72
N ILE A 128 -14.97 10.20 -5.97
CA ILE A 128 -15.56 11.52 -6.26
C ILE A 128 -16.97 11.62 -5.69
N LEU A 129 -17.80 10.59 -5.84
CA LEU A 129 -19.18 10.58 -5.34
C LEU A 129 -19.27 10.60 -3.81
N ILE A 130 -18.26 10.09 -3.09
CA ILE A 130 -18.23 10.11 -1.61
C ILE A 130 -17.60 11.39 -1.06
N THR A 131 -16.80 12.09 -1.87
CA THR A 131 -16.15 13.35 -1.47
C THR A 131 -16.97 14.61 -1.78
N VAL A 132 -17.93 14.52 -2.71
CA VAL A 132 -18.90 15.58 -3.07
C VAL A 132 -20.19 15.40 -2.30
#